data_AF-A0AB36TXQ6-F1
#
_entry.id   AF-A0AB36TXQ6-F1
#
_cell.length_a   1.000
_cell.length_b   1.000
_cell.length_c   1.000
_cell.angle_alpha   90.00
_cell.angle_beta   90.00
_cell.angle_gamma   90.00
#
_symmetry.space_group_name_H-M   'P 1'
#
loop_
_entity.id
_entity.type
_entity.pdbx_description
1 polymer ?
#
loop_
_entity_poly.entity_id
_entity_poly.type
_entity_poly.pdbx_seq_one_letter_code
_entity_poly.pdbx_strand_id
1 'polypeptide(L)' 'MIEKYSLNEQTLKFIQEFERTVAPDKAYTTQKLVNIFNNSTFNKEQFDTYIEPKGKAIWWALKRSGNWVQIKRGLYKKK' A
#
# COMPACT_ATOMS: atom_id res chain seq x y z
N MET A 1 -2.52 -17.41 -20.68
CA MET A 1 -3.43 -16.83 -19.67
C MET A 1 -3.17 -15.35 -19.60
N ILE A 2 -4.19 -14.49 -19.68
CA ILE A 2 -4.03 -13.04 -19.45
C ILE A 2 -3.86 -12.86 -17.95
N GLU A 3 -2.68 -12.43 -17.49
CA GLU A 3 -2.48 -12.08 -16.08
C GLU A 3 -3.45 -10.95 -15.70
N LYS A 4 -4.32 -11.22 -14.71
CA LYS A 4 -5.19 -10.18 -14.15
C LYS A 4 -4.36 -9.36 -13.17
N TYR A 5 -3.90 -8.19 -13.62
CA TYR A 5 -3.25 -7.22 -12.76
C TYR A 5 -4.32 -6.46 -11.96
N SER A 6 -4.43 -6.74 -10.67
CA SER A 6 -5.31 -6.00 -9.76
C SER A 6 -4.47 -5.13 -8.84
N LEU A 7 -4.48 -3.80 -9.07
CA LEU A 7 -3.71 -2.86 -8.26
C LEU A 7 -4.11 -2.95 -6.78
N ASN A 8 -5.41 -2.99 -6.49
CA ASN A 8 -5.92 -3.10 -5.12
C ASN A 8 -5.51 -4.42 -4.45
N GLU A 9 -5.52 -5.53 -5.18
CA GLU A 9 -5.08 -6.81 -4.63
C GLU A 9 -3.58 -6.81 -4.31
N GLN A 10 -2.76 -6.28 -5.22
CA GLN A 10 -1.32 -6.18 -5.00
C GLN A 10 -0.97 -5.22 -3.88
N THR A 11 -1.64 -4.06 -3.77
CA THR A 11 -1.41 -3.15 -2.65
C THR A 11 -1.86 -3.74 -1.32
N LEU A 12 -2.91 -4.57 -1.28
CA LEU A 12 -3.31 -5.27 -0.06
C LEU A 12 -2.29 -6.32 0.37
N LYS A 13 -1.82 -7.17 -0.57
CA LYS A 13 -0.75 -8.15 -0.29
C LYS A 13 0.52 -7.46 0.19
N PHE A 14 0.91 -6.37 -0.47
CA PHE A 14 2.03 -5.52 -0.05
C PHE A 14 1.86 -5.03 1.38
N ILE A 15 0.71 -4.44 1.73
CA ILE A 15 0.48 -3.90 3.08
C ILE A 15 0.53 -5.01 4.13
N GLN A 16 -0.08 -6.17 3.87
CA GLN A 16 -0.07 -7.31 4.80
C GLN A 16 1.34 -7.86 5.05
N GLU A 17 2.20 -7.90 4.02
CA GLU A 17 3.59 -8.30 4.19
C GLU A 17 4.41 -7.21 4.89
N PHE A 18 4.24 -5.96 4.46
CA PHE A 18 4.94 -4.81 5.00
C PHE A 18 4.70 -4.65 6.51
N GLU A 19 3.46 -4.83 6.97
CA GLU A 19 3.08 -4.78 8.38
C GLU A 19 3.93 -5.67 9.28
N ARG A 20 4.44 -6.80 8.79
CA ARG A 20 5.28 -7.73 9.56
C ARG A 20 6.68 -7.16 9.84
N THR A 21 7.12 -6.21 9.02
CA THR A 21 8.43 -5.56 9.11
C THR A 21 8.41 -4.19 9.81
N VAL A 22 7.21 -3.66 10.05
CA VAL A 22 7.02 -2.35 10.66
C VAL A 22 7.31 -2.41 12.15
N ALA A 23 8.31 -1.61 12.57
CA ALA A 23 8.64 -1.41 13.98
C ALA A 23 7.48 -0.73 14.73
N PRO A 24 7.31 -1.01 16.04
CA PRO A 24 6.44 -0.23 16.91
C PRO A 24 6.77 1.27 16.80
N ASP A 25 5.75 2.12 16.91
CA ASP A 25 5.87 3.59 16.91
C ASP A 25 6.25 4.30 15.61
N LYS A 26 6.50 3.57 14.52
CA LYS A 26 6.82 4.19 13.24
C LYS A 26 5.57 4.63 12.47
N ALA A 27 5.56 5.89 12.05
CA ALA A 27 4.53 6.45 11.17
C ALA A 27 5.01 6.54 9.72
N TYR A 28 4.09 6.35 8.78
CA TYR A 28 4.33 6.35 7.35
C TYR A 28 3.32 7.25 6.64
N THR A 29 3.82 8.08 5.72
CA THR A 29 2.94 8.85 4.85
C THR A 29 2.44 7.99 3.70
N THR A 30 1.30 8.34 3.09
CA THR A 30 0.83 7.69 1.86
C THR A 30 1.92 7.69 0.79
N GLN A 31 2.62 8.81 0.59
CA GLN A 31 3.70 8.90 -0.39
C GLN A 31 4.84 7.93 -0.08
N LYS A 32 5.23 7.80 1.20
CA LYS A 32 6.29 6.87 1.60
C LYS A 32 5.89 5.42 1.33
N LEU A 33 4.63 5.06 1.61
CA LEU A 33 4.10 3.72 1.31
C LEU A 33 4.03 3.45 -0.19
N VAL A 34 3.64 4.45 -1.00
CA VAL A 34 3.66 4.34 -2.47
C VAL A 34 5.08 4.13 -2.98
N ASN A 35 6.06 4.87 -2.46
CA ASN A 35 7.45 4.71 -2.87
C ASN A 35 7.98 3.31 -2.51
N ILE A 36 7.64 2.79 -1.33
CA ILE A 36 8.01 1.43 -0.93
C ILE A 36 7.31 0.40 -1.84
N PHE A 37 6.02 0.58 -2.12
CA PHE A 37 5.27 -0.29 -3.03
C PHE A 37 5.91 -0.32 -4.42
N ASN A 38 6.24 0.84 -4.99
CA ASN A 38 6.86 0.95 -6.31
C ASN A 38 8.19 0.20 -6.42
N ASN A 39 8.95 0.13 -5.32
CA ASN A 39 10.22 -0.60 -5.23
C ASN A 39 10.05 -2.07 -4.81
N SER A 40 8.82 -2.55 -4.63
CA SER A 40 8.53 -3.92 -4.20
C SER A 40 8.20 -4.83 -5.38
N THR A 41 8.26 -6.14 -5.16
CA THR A 41 7.87 -7.17 -6.13
C THR A 41 6.37 -7.17 -6.45
N PHE A 42 5.56 -6.49 -5.63
CA PHE A 42 4.12 -6.31 -5.81
C PHE A 42 3.79 -5.27 -6.88
N ASN A 43 4.70 -4.32 -7.16
CA ASN A 43 4.50 -3.38 -8.26
C ASN A 43 4.80 -4.07 -9.60
N LYS A 44 3.98 -3.76 -10.59
CA LYS A 44 4.07 -4.24 -11.96
C LYS A 44 4.00 -3.04 -12.88
N GLU A 45 4.76 -3.06 -13.98
CA GLU A 45 4.83 -1.95 -14.93
C GLU A 45 3.45 -1.56 -15.49
N GLN A 46 2.54 -2.54 -15.59
CA GLN A 46 1.16 -2.33 -16.03
C GLN A 46 0.41 -1.33 -15.13
N PHE A 47 0.76 -1.21 -13.85
CA PHE A 47 0.10 -0.26 -12.94
C PHE A 47 0.42 1.19 -13.25
N ASP A 48 1.49 1.48 -13.98
CA ASP A 48 1.82 2.85 -14.39
C ASP A 48 0.90 3.34 -15.53
N THR A 49 0.18 2.43 -16.17
CA THR A 49 -0.83 2.76 -17.20
C THR A 49 -2.23 3.03 -16.62
N TYR A 50 -2.42 2.84 -15.30
CA TYR A 50 -3.74 2.95 -14.69
C TYR A 50 -4.09 4.39 -14.37
N ILE A 51 -5.37 4.75 -14.59
CA ILE A 51 -5.91 6.07 -14.26
C ILE A 51 -5.95 6.27 -12.73
N GLU A 52 -6.23 5.20 -11.97
CA GLU A 52 -6.31 5.31 -10.52
C GLU A 52 -4.93 5.47 -9.86
N PRO A 53 -4.73 6.49 -9.01
CA PRO A 53 -3.45 6.70 -8.37
C PRO A 53 -3.19 5.62 -7.33
N LYS A 54 -1.95 5.09 -7.30
CA LYS A 54 -1.49 4.10 -6.32
C LYS A 54 -1.72 4.54 -4.87
N GLY A 55 -1.71 5.84 -4.59
CA GLY A 55 -2.05 6.38 -3.26
C GLY A 55 -3.47 6.04 -2.79
N LYS A 56 -4.46 5.99 -3.69
CA LYS A 56 -5.84 5.58 -3.38
C LYS A 56 -5.91 4.09 -3.07
N ALA A 57 -5.22 3.27 -3.88
CA ALA A 57 -5.13 1.83 -3.65
C ALA A 57 -4.40 1.47 -2.34
N ILE A 58 -3.36 2.23 -1.98
CA ILE A 58 -2.68 2.10 -0.68
C ILE A 58 -3.61 2.49 0.48
N TRP A 59 -4.33 3.60 0.38
CA TRP A 59 -5.32 3.98 1.40
C TRP A 59 -6.37 2.90 1.60
N TRP A 60 -6.91 2.36 0.50
CA TRP A 60 -7.87 1.26 0.53
C TRP A 60 -7.29 0.02 1.21
N ALA A 61 -6.04 -0.35 0.87
CA ALA A 61 -5.35 -1.49 1.46
C ALA A 61 -5.12 -1.33 2.97
N LEU A 62 -4.67 -0.15 3.42
CA LEU A 62 -4.50 0.16 4.85
C LEU A 62 -5.81 0.05 5.63
N LYS A 63 -6.93 0.52 5.04
CA LYS A 63 -8.26 0.38 5.63
C LYS A 63 -8.68 -1.08 5.70
N ARG A 64 -8.40 -1.86 4.64
CA ARG A 64 -8.82 -3.25 4.54
C ARG A 64 -8.02 -4.20 5.42
N SER A 65 -6.74 -3.92 5.65
CA SER A 65 -5.90 -4.75 6.54
C SER A 65 -6.27 -4.62 8.01
N GLY A 66 -6.88 -3.48 8.42
CA GLY A 66 -7.39 -3.27 9.77
C GLY A 66 -6.31 -3.00 10.84
N ASN A 67 -5.03 -3.07 10.48
CA ASN A 67 -3.90 -2.95 11.41
C ASN A 67 -3.29 -1.54 11.48
N TRP A 68 -3.91 -0.55 10.83
CA TRP A 68 -3.40 0.82 10.78
C TRP A 68 -4.38 1.80 11.40
N VAL A 69 -3.83 2.82 12.06
CA VAL A 69 -4.54 4.00 12.52
C VAL A 69 -4.08 5.19 11.69
N GLN A 70 -5.03 5.97 11.22
CA GLN A 70 -4.76 7.25 10.59
C GLN A 70 -4.57 8.31 11.67
N ILE A 71 -3.34 8.81 11.84
CA ILE A 71 -3.04 9.87 12.81
C ILE A 71 -3.56 11.23 12.30
N LYS A 72 -3.32 11.50 11.01
CA LYS A 72 -3.86 12.65 10.28
C LYS A 72 -4.01 12.27 8.80
N ARG A 73 -4.63 13.13 7.99
CA ARG A 73 -4.78 12.88 6.54
C ARG A 73 -3.43 12.54 5.90
N GLY A 74 -3.34 11.34 5.34
CA GLY A 74 -2.14 10.85 4.65
C GLY A 74 -1.01 10.38 5.56
N LEU A 75 -1.21 10.24 6.88
CA LEU A 75 -0.22 9.72 7.84
C LEU A 75 -0.81 8.56 8.66
N TYR A 76 -0.15 7.42 8.62
CA TYR A 76 -0.62 6.17 9.23
C TYR A 76 0.44 5.59 10.16
N LYS A 77 -0.01 4.99 11.26
CA LYS A 77 0.84 4.23 12.18
C LYS A 77 0.20 2.86 12.41
N LYS A 78 1.02 1.83 12.55
CA LYS A 78 0.54 0.48 12.88
C LYS A 78 -0.04 0.48 14.30
N LYS A 79 -1.18 -0.19 14.47
CA LYS A 79 -1.83 -0.43 15.76
C LYS A 79 -0.91 -1.19 16.71
#